data_AF-A0A3P7LB64-F1
#
_entry.id   AF-A0A3P7LB64-F1
#
_cell.length_a   1.000
_cell.length_b   1.000
_cell.length_c   1.000
_cell.angle_alpha   90.00
_cell.angle_beta   90.00
_cell.angle_gamma   90.00
#
_symmetry.space_group_name_H-M   'P 1'
#
loop_
_entity.id
_entity.type
_entity.pdbx_description
1 polymer ?
#
loop_
_entity_poly.entity_id
_entity_poly.type
_entity_poly.pdbx_seq_one_letter_code
_entity_poly.pdbx_strand_id
1 'polypeptide(L)'
;QLLNFNKFLGIDPAQLLKVFINDFTKSAAFIEFALRRVSGTSRSVLLATILELRLRDYAEGNIEDAKCEELLIPFIEEENMTEALHLARVFHCFPVVQHILKKTGRTKELIQYYLKNGKIKEVVELCKNEKKSDMWMDLLVYISKKEGPVDEKVVQEMLAGIEASGSLHPLVVLEILSRSSTLKVAAVKEYVIKWLDAQKKQIESDRKAISEGEKRMQEIDKQIESLKFK
;
A
#
# COMPACT_ATOMS: atom_id res chain seq x y z
N GLN A 1 -9.33 -42.38 36.02
CA GLN A 1 -9.30 -41.34 37.08
C GLN A 1 -9.26 -39.99 36.39
N LEU A 2 -10.36 -39.26 36.46
CA LEU A 2 -10.51 -37.90 35.93
C LEU A 2 -9.65 -36.97 36.79
N LEU A 3 -8.48 -36.56 36.28
CA LEU A 3 -7.71 -35.50 36.91
C LEU A 3 -8.49 -34.19 36.76
N ASN A 4 -9.00 -33.70 37.88
CA ASN A 4 -9.63 -32.41 38.06
C ASN A 4 -8.71 -31.28 37.54
N PHE A 5 -8.93 -30.84 36.30
CA PHE A 5 -8.21 -29.74 35.65
C PHE A 5 -8.53 -28.36 36.25
N ASN A 6 -9.48 -28.27 37.19
CA ASN A 6 -9.83 -27.03 37.90
C ASN A 6 -8.74 -26.51 38.87
N LYS A 7 -7.60 -27.20 39.00
CA LYS A 7 -6.45 -26.73 39.80
C LYS A 7 -5.36 -26.00 39.01
N PHE A 8 -5.48 -25.87 37.68
CA PHE A 8 -4.49 -25.16 36.85
C PHE A 8 -4.82 -23.67 36.60
N LEU A 9 -5.71 -23.08 37.39
CA LEU A 9 -6.09 -21.66 37.34
C LEU A 9 -4.95 -20.67 37.71
N GLY A 10 -3.74 -21.16 37.97
CA GLY A 10 -2.56 -20.33 38.28
C GLY A 10 -1.29 -20.70 37.50
N ILE A 11 -1.38 -21.57 36.49
CA ILE A 11 -0.21 -21.96 35.71
C ILE A 11 -0.23 -21.19 34.40
N ASP A 12 0.73 -20.27 34.30
CA ASP A 12 0.98 -19.48 33.10
C ASP A 12 1.28 -20.44 31.92
N PRO A 13 0.45 -20.44 30.86
CA PRO A 13 0.69 -21.24 29.67
C PRO A 13 2.10 -21.03 29.07
N ALA A 14 2.68 -19.84 29.25
CA ALA A 14 4.04 -19.54 28.80
C ALA A 14 5.11 -20.35 29.58
N GLN A 15 4.86 -20.72 30.83
CA GLN A 15 5.75 -21.59 31.60
C GLN A 15 5.67 -23.05 31.14
N LEU A 16 4.49 -23.51 30.70
CA LEU A 16 4.32 -24.84 30.15
C LEU A 16 4.94 -24.98 28.75
N LEU A 17 5.06 -23.87 28.01
CA LEU A 17 5.75 -23.84 26.72
C LEU A 17 7.22 -24.26 26.84
N LYS A 18 7.86 -23.98 28.00
CA LYS A 18 9.24 -24.39 28.27
C LYS A 18 9.44 -25.90 28.35
N VAL A 19 8.36 -26.66 28.58
CA VAL A 19 8.40 -28.13 28.64
C VAL A 19 8.47 -28.75 27.24
N PHE A 20 8.02 -28.02 26.22
CA PHE A 20 8.00 -28.46 24.82
C PHE A 20 9.16 -27.89 24.00
N ILE A 21 10.19 -27.33 24.65
CA ILE A 21 11.41 -26.88 23.98
C ILE A 21 11.98 -28.06 23.17
N ASN A 22 12.05 -27.88 21.84
CA ASN A 22 12.48 -28.81 20.80
C ASN A 22 11.43 -29.73 20.15
N ASP A 23 10.13 -29.64 20.49
CA ASP A 23 9.08 -30.34 19.73
C ASP A 23 8.04 -29.35 19.19
N PHE A 24 8.27 -28.89 17.96
CA PHE A 24 7.46 -27.89 17.29
C PHE A 24 6.01 -28.35 17.11
N THR A 25 5.80 -29.58 16.65
CA THR A 25 4.47 -30.11 16.34
C THR A 25 3.62 -30.22 17.60
N LYS A 26 4.21 -30.70 18.70
CA LYS A 26 3.49 -30.78 19.98
C LYS A 26 3.27 -29.41 20.62
N SER A 27 4.22 -28.49 20.48
CA SER A 27 4.07 -27.10 20.93
C SER A 27 2.91 -26.41 20.22
N ALA A 28 2.84 -26.51 18.88
CA ALA A 28 1.77 -25.91 18.09
C ALA A 28 0.39 -26.48 18.47
N ALA A 29 0.26 -27.81 18.55
CA ALA A 29 -0.98 -28.47 18.94
C ALA A 29 -1.43 -28.10 20.37
N PHE A 30 -0.49 -27.97 21.30
CA PHE A 30 -0.77 -27.54 22.66
C PHE A 30 -1.27 -26.09 22.71
N ILE A 31 -0.59 -25.17 22.00
CA ILE A 31 -0.99 -23.76 21.97
C ILE A 31 -2.37 -23.61 21.32
N GLU A 32 -2.64 -24.29 20.20
CA GLU A 32 -3.96 -24.27 19.55
C GLU A 32 -5.08 -24.78 20.48
N PHE A 33 -4.79 -25.80 21.30
CA PHE A 33 -5.72 -26.26 22.33
C PHE A 33 -5.90 -25.24 23.47
N ALA A 34 -4.80 -24.65 23.95
CA ALA A 34 -4.81 -23.66 25.01
C ALA A 34 -5.57 -22.38 24.60
N LEU A 35 -5.44 -21.95 23.34
CA LEU A 35 -6.19 -20.82 22.78
C LEU A 35 -7.71 -21.01 22.84
N ARG A 36 -8.23 -22.25 22.90
CA ARG A 36 -9.69 -22.47 23.07
C ARG A 36 -10.18 -22.27 24.51
N ARG A 37 -9.27 -22.19 25.48
CA ARG A 37 -9.59 -22.21 26.92
C ARG A 37 -9.14 -20.95 27.67
N VAL A 38 -8.38 -20.08 27.03
CA VAL A 38 -7.74 -18.92 27.65
C VAL A 38 -8.21 -17.63 26.98
N SER A 39 -8.46 -16.60 27.79
CA SER A 39 -8.86 -15.25 27.37
C SER A 39 -7.95 -14.18 27.99
N GLY A 40 -7.98 -12.96 27.44
CA GLY A 40 -7.20 -11.82 27.93
C GLY A 40 -5.70 -11.95 27.67
N THR A 41 -4.87 -11.41 28.58
CA THR A 41 -3.40 -11.29 28.38
C THR A 41 -2.72 -12.61 28.01
N SER A 42 -3.11 -13.71 28.67
CA SER A 42 -2.54 -15.03 28.40
C SER A 42 -2.87 -15.54 27.00
N ARG A 43 -4.02 -15.15 26.42
CA ARG A 43 -4.36 -15.44 25.02
C ARG A 43 -3.44 -14.69 24.07
N SER A 44 -3.25 -13.38 24.30
CA SER A 44 -2.37 -12.55 23.47
C SER A 44 -0.93 -13.10 23.42
N VAL A 45 -0.40 -13.53 24.57
CA VAL A 45 0.92 -14.19 24.64
C VAL A 45 0.96 -15.49 23.83
N LEU A 46 -0.06 -16.33 23.95
CA LEU A 46 -0.15 -17.58 23.19
C LEU A 46 -0.29 -17.34 21.68
N LEU A 47 -1.06 -16.34 21.26
CA LEU A 47 -1.19 -15.93 19.86
C LEU A 47 0.14 -15.43 19.29
N ALA A 48 0.86 -14.58 20.04
CA ALA A 48 2.19 -14.12 19.64
C ALA A 48 3.18 -15.29 19.53
N THR A 49 3.12 -16.24 20.47
CA THR A 49 4.00 -17.41 20.48
C THR A 49 3.76 -18.34 19.30
N ILE A 50 2.50 -18.69 19.00
CA ILE A 50 2.19 -19.53 17.83
C ILE A 50 2.56 -18.81 16.53
N LEU A 51 2.32 -17.49 16.46
CA LEU A 51 2.68 -16.71 15.29
C LEU A 51 4.20 -16.66 15.09
N GLU A 52 4.99 -16.45 16.15
CA GLU A 52 6.46 -16.50 16.10
C GLU A 52 6.95 -17.86 15.57
N LEU A 53 6.40 -18.95 16.10
CA LEU A 53 6.73 -20.31 15.66
C LEU A 53 6.46 -20.50 14.16
N ARG A 54 5.28 -20.12 13.68
CA ARG A 54 4.91 -20.23 12.26
C ARG A 54 5.71 -19.27 11.37
N LEU A 55 6.05 -18.07 11.85
CA LEU A 55 6.90 -17.12 11.13
C LEU A 55 8.34 -17.60 11.00
N ARG A 56 8.82 -18.39 11.98
CA ARG A 56 10.11 -19.06 11.90
C ARG A 56 10.12 -20.12 10.80
N ASP A 57 9.09 -20.96 10.73
CA ASP A 57 8.93 -21.94 9.64
C ASP A 57 8.90 -21.25 8.26
N TYR A 58 8.24 -20.10 8.17
CA TYR A 58 8.26 -19.27 6.97
C TYR A 58 9.67 -18.78 6.62
N ALA A 59 10.41 -18.27 7.60
CA ALA A 59 11.79 -17.79 7.39
C ALA A 59 12.76 -18.93 6.99
N GLU A 60 12.48 -20.16 7.43
CA GLU A 60 13.20 -21.38 7.03
C GLU A 60 12.78 -21.91 5.65
N GLY A 61 11.73 -21.35 5.03
CA GLY A 61 11.22 -21.75 3.72
C GLY A 61 10.24 -22.93 3.73
N ASN A 62 9.77 -23.34 4.91
CA ASN A 62 8.79 -24.42 5.06
C ASN A 62 7.36 -23.96 4.73
N ILE A 63 7.11 -22.64 4.78
CA ILE A 63 5.82 -22.02 4.44
C ILE A 63 6.05 -21.04 3.28
N GLU A 64 5.32 -21.25 2.20
CA GLU A 64 5.29 -20.35 1.05
C GLU A 64 4.32 -19.18 1.26
N ASP A 65 4.57 -18.05 0.60
CA ASP A 65 3.73 -16.84 0.64
C ASP A 65 2.23 -17.13 0.45
N ALA A 66 1.89 -18.07 -0.44
CA ALA A 66 0.51 -18.44 -0.75
C ALA A 66 -0.23 -19.10 0.42
N LYS A 67 0.49 -19.76 1.34
CA LYS A 67 -0.09 -20.45 2.50
C LYS A 67 -0.14 -19.56 3.74
N CYS A 68 0.50 -18.39 3.70
CA CYS A 68 0.51 -17.45 4.83
C CYS A 68 -0.90 -16.98 5.20
N GLU A 69 -1.79 -16.82 4.22
CA GLU A 69 -3.17 -16.41 4.47
C GLU A 69 -3.95 -17.44 5.30
N GLU A 70 -3.72 -18.73 5.07
CA GLU A 70 -4.39 -19.80 5.82
C GLU A 70 -3.70 -20.12 7.15
N LEU A 71 -2.37 -20.04 7.20
CA LEU A 71 -1.58 -20.55 8.33
C LEU A 71 -1.15 -19.48 9.35
N LEU A 72 -1.12 -18.20 8.96
CA LEU A 72 -0.62 -17.11 9.82
C LEU A 72 -1.72 -16.11 10.18
N ILE A 73 -2.53 -15.70 9.21
CA ILE A 73 -3.57 -14.66 9.42
C ILE A 73 -4.61 -15.01 10.49
N PRO A 74 -5.07 -16.28 10.66
CA PRO A 74 -6.02 -16.62 11.70
C PRO A 74 -5.54 -16.35 13.14
N PHE A 75 -4.23 -16.24 13.35
CA PHE A 75 -3.64 -15.93 14.66
C PHE A 75 -3.45 -14.43 14.91
N ILE A 76 -3.94 -13.58 14.01
CA ILE A 76 -3.82 -12.12 14.08
C ILE A 76 -5.16 -11.51 14.47
N GLU A 77 -5.30 -11.24 15.76
CA GLU A 77 -6.44 -10.60 16.39
C GLU A 77 -6.13 -9.12 16.71
N GLU A 78 -7.14 -8.34 17.10
CA GLU A 78 -6.92 -6.94 17.47
C GLU A 78 -6.02 -6.80 18.70
N GLU A 79 -6.12 -7.75 19.64
CA GLU A 79 -5.37 -7.75 20.90
C GLU A 79 -3.86 -7.96 20.74
N ASN A 80 -3.42 -8.63 19.66
CA ASN A 80 -2.01 -8.94 19.41
C ASN A 80 -1.47 -8.30 18.11
N MET A 81 -2.23 -7.40 17.48
CA MET A 81 -1.90 -6.85 16.16
C MET A 81 -0.56 -6.12 16.11
N THR A 82 -0.22 -5.36 17.16
CA THR A 82 1.06 -4.63 17.25
C THR A 82 2.24 -5.59 17.33
N GLU A 83 2.13 -6.62 18.17
CA GLU A 83 3.17 -7.64 18.33
C GLU A 83 3.31 -8.48 17.06
N ALA A 84 2.19 -8.86 16.44
CA ALA A 84 2.16 -9.57 15.16
C ALA A 84 2.88 -8.79 14.04
N LEU A 85 2.69 -7.46 14.00
CA LEU A 85 3.40 -6.60 13.05
C LEU A 85 4.91 -6.56 13.32
N HIS A 86 5.30 -6.50 14.59
CA HIS A 86 6.71 -6.54 14.98
C HIS A 86 7.36 -7.85 14.56
N LEU A 87 6.76 -8.99 14.94
CA LEU A 87 7.24 -10.32 14.59
C LEU A 87 7.32 -10.50 13.07
N ALA A 88 6.28 -10.15 12.31
CA ALA A 88 6.29 -10.29 10.86
C ALA A 88 7.40 -9.47 10.18
N ARG A 89 7.76 -8.30 10.74
CA ARG A 89 8.90 -7.50 10.26
C ARG A 89 10.24 -8.16 10.58
N VAL A 90 10.39 -8.75 11.77
CA VAL A 90 11.61 -9.45 12.20
C VAL A 90 11.88 -10.69 11.34
N PHE A 91 10.84 -11.47 11.03
CA PHE A 91 10.96 -12.66 10.17
C PHE A 91 10.86 -12.36 8.68
N HIS A 92 10.83 -11.10 8.27
CA HIS A 92 10.70 -10.67 6.86
C HIS A 92 9.49 -11.30 6.13
N CYS A 93 8.39 -11.55 6.83
CA CYS A 93 7.19 -12.12 6.25
C CYS A 93 6.32 -11.05 5.59
N PHE A 94 6.58 -10.84 4.29
CA PHE A 94 5.91 -9.80 3.49
C PHE A 94 4.38 -9.94 3.46
N PRO A 95 3.77 -11.12 3.24
CA PRO A 95 2.31 -11.26 3.17
C PRO A 95 1.61 -10.84 4.46
N VAL A 96 2.19 -11.17 5.62
CA VAL A 96 1.61 -10.85 6.93
C VAL A 96 1.72 -9.36 7.23
N VAL A 97 2.89 -8.74 6.99
CA VAL A 97 3.05 -7.28 7.14
C VAL A 97 2.06 -6.54 6.25
N GLN A 98 1.93 -6.96 4.98
CA GLN A 98 0.96 -6.38 4.05
C GLN A 98 -0.48 -6.49 4.59
N HIS A 99 -0.88 -7.65 5.08
CA HIS A 99 -2.23 -7.86 5.60
C HIS A 99 -2.52 -6.93 6.79
N ILE A 100 -1.62 -6.86 7.77
CA ILE A 100 -1.79 -6.03 8.96
C ILE A 100 -1.86 -4.55 8.59
N LEU A 101 -0.99 -4.06 7.71
CA LEU A 101 -0.98 -2.66 7.29
C LEU A 101 -2.24 -2.27 6.51
N LYS A 102 -2.76 -3.16 5.66
CA LYS A 102 -4.05 -2.98 4.97
C LYS A 102 -5.21 -2.94 5.97
N LYS A 103 -5.27 -3.91 6.91
CA LYS A 103 -6.33 -4.01 7.92
C LYS A 103 -6.36 -2.82 8.88
N THR A 104 -5.20 -2.27 9.21
CA THR A 104 -5.07 -1.08 10.10
C THR A 104 -5.20 0.26 9.36
N GLY A 105 -5.38 0.26 8.04
CA GLY A 105 -5.50 1.49 7.25
C GLY A 105 -4.22 2.33 7.19
N ARG A 106 -3.05 1.76 7.49
CA ARG A 106 -1.76 2.46 7.55
C ARG A 106 -1.11 2.57 6.18
N THR A 107 -1.77 3.24 5.24
CA THR A 107 -1.38 3.24 3.82
C THR A 107 0.00 3.86 3.57
N LYS A 108 0.40 4.88 4.33
CA LYS A 108 1.75 5.49 4.21
C LYS A 108 2.86 4.49 4.56
N GLU A 109 2.70 3.74 5.66
CA GLU A 109 3.64 2.69 6.05
C GLU A 109 3.67 1.56 5.01
N LEU A 110 2.51 1.20 4.44
CA LEU A 110 2.40 0.16 3.41
C LEU A 110 3.19 0.53 2.15
N ILE A 111 3.06 1.76 1.68
CA ILE A 111 3.81 2.26 0.50
C ILE A 111 5.30 2.22 0.77
N GLN A 112 5.75 2.77 1.91
CA GLN A 112 7.16 2.75 2.27
C GLN A 112 7.70 1.32 2.35
N TYR A 113 6.89 0.38 2.86
CA TYR A 113 7.26 -1.02 2.92
C TYR A 113 7.38 -1.66 1.53
N TYR A 114 6.42 -1.45 0.64
CA TYR A 114 6.51 -1.95 -0.75
C TYR A 114 7.70 -1.36 -1.51
N LEU A 115 7.95 -0.05 -1.37
CA LEU A 115 9.09 0.63 -2.01
C LEU A 115 10.42 0.06 -1.49
N LYS A 116 10.56 -0.16 -0.17
CA LYS A 116 11.75 -0.80 0.40
C LYS A 116 12.00 -2.21 -0.14
N ASN A 117 10.93 -2.97 -0.39
CA ASN A 117 11.02 -4.33 -0.94
C ASN A 117 11.03 -4.37 -2.48
N GLY A 118 11.11 -3.21 -3.15
CA GLY A 118 11.16 -3.13 -4.63
C GLY A 118 9.86 -3.53 -5.34
N LYS A 119 8.74 -3.60 -4.61
CA LYS A 119 7.40 -3.99 -5.09
C LYS A 119 6.67 -2.80 -5.73
N ILE A 120 7.24 -2.27 -6.82
CA ILE A 120 6.77 -1.05 -7.48
C ILE A 120 5.38 -1.24 -8.09
N LYS A 121 5.09 -2.43 -8.66
CA LYS A 121 3.81 -2.73 -9.30
C LYS A 121 2.66 -2.65 -8.31
N GLU A 122 2.87 -3.20 -7.12
CA GLU A 122 1.91 -3.21 -6.01
C GLU A 122 1.64 -1.79 -5.48
N VAL A 123 2.65 -0.91 -5.49
CA VAL A 123 2.46 0.51 -5.17
C VAL A 123 1.62 1.22 -6.24
N VAL A 124 1.89 0.98 -7.53
CA VAL A 124 1.12 1.58 -8.64
C VAL A 124 -0.36 1.20 -8.54
N GLU A 125 -0.66 -0.06 -8.25
CA GLU A 125 -2.05 -0.53 -8.06
C GLU A 125 -2.71 0.11 -6.83
N LEU A 126 -1.98 0.19 -5.71
CA LEU A 126 -2.47 0.86 -4.50
C LEU A 126 -2.76 2.34 -4.74
N CYS A 127 -1.88 3.06 -5.45
CA CYS A 127 -2.05 4.46 -5.81
C CYS A 127 -3.27 4.68 -6.72
N LYS A 128 -3.53 3.76 -7.66
CA LYS A 128 -4.71 3.81 -8.55
C LYS A 128 -6.03 3.71 -7.77
N ASN A 129 -6.06 2.86 -6.73
CA ASN A 129 -7.27 2.64 -5.92
C ASN A 129 -7.55 3.82 -4.97
N GLU A 130 -6.52 4.37 -4.33
CA GLU A 130 -6.65 5.41 -3.31
C GLU A 130 -6.72 6.84 -3.88
N LYS A 131 -6.23 7.06 -5.11
CA LYS A 131 -6.20 8.35 -5.82
C LYS A 131 -5.61 9.53 -5.01
N LYS A 132 -4.74 9.26 -4.03
CA LYS A 132 -4.10 10.31 -3.21
C LYS A 132 -2.82 10.82 -3.88
N SER A 133 -2.69 12.14 -3.98
CA SER A 133 -1.53 12.82 -4.62
C SER A 133 -0.21 12.47 -3.94
N ASP A 134 -0.18 12.45 -2.60
CA ASP A 134 1.01 12.14 -1.79
C ASP A 134 1.65 10.78 -2.17
N MET A 135 0.82 9.79 -2.50
CA MET A 135 1.30 8.43 -2.82
C MET A 135 2.04 8.40 -4.16
N TRP A 136 1.54 9.15 -5.14
CA TRP A 136 2.20 9.29 -6.43
C TRP A 136 3.54 10.04 -6.28
N MET A 137 3.59 11.06 -5.41
CA MET A 137 4.82 11.78 -5.10
C MET A 137 5.88 10.87 -4.48
N ASP A 138 5.52 10.10 -3.45
CA ASP A 138 6.43 9.15 -2.80
C ASP A 138 7.00 8.15 -3.80
N LEU A 139 6.15 7.63 -4.69
CA LEU A 139 6.55 6.70 -5.76
C LEU A 139 7.50 7.35 -6.77
N LEU A 140 7.20 8.58 -7.23
CA LEU A 140 8.04 9.33 -8.17
C LEU A 140 9.42 9.63 -7.58
N VAL A 141 9.47 10.07 -6.32
CA VAL A 141 10.72 10.36 -5.61
C VAL A 141 11.54 9.09 -5.41
N TYR A 142 10.90 7.95 -5.15
CA TYR A 142 11.60 6.68 -5.04
C TYR A 142 12.19 6.25 -6.39
N ILE A 143 11.43 6.33 -7.48
CA ILE A 143 11.91 5.97 -8.82
C ILE A 143 13.06 6.90 -9.26
N SER A 144 12.97 8.20 -8.98
CA SER A 144 14.03 9.14 -9.38
C SER A 144 15.36 8.89 -8.68
N LYS A 145 15.32 8.41 -7.43
CA LYS A 145 16.51 8.07 -6.63
C LYS A 145 17.02 6.64 -6.83
N LYS A 146 16.28 5.79 -7.55
CA LYS A 146 16.62 4.37 -7.66
C LYS A 146 17.84 4.16 -8.56
N GLU A 147 18.91 3.67 -7.95
CA GLU A 147 20.13 3.23 -8.64
C GLU A 147 19.94 1.82 -9.21
N GLY A 148 19.20 1.71 -10.32
CA GLY A 148 19.03 0.45 -11.03
C GLY A 148 18.10 0.57 -12.23
N PRO A 149 18.12 -0.41 -13.15
CA PRO A 149 17.19 -0.42 -14.28
C PRO A 149 15.76 -0.54 -13.76
N VAL A 150 14.93 0.45 -14.11
CA VAL A 150 13.50 0.42 -13.86
C VAL A 150 12.81 -0.10 -15.12
N ASP A 151 11.87 -1.03 -14.95
CA ASP A 151 11.06 -1.54 -16.06
C ASP A 151 10.23 -0.38 -16.66
N GLU A 152 10.46 -0.12 -17.94
CA GLU A 152 9.80 0.93 -18.71
C GLU A 152 8.28 0.77 -18.70
N LYS A 153 7.77 -0.47 -18.70
CA LYS A 153 6.32 -0.72 -18.63
C LYS A 153 5.72 -0.23 -17.32
N VAL A 154 6.42 -0.46 -16.21
CA VAL A 154 5.95 -0.02 -14.88
C VAL A 154 5.96 1.50 -14.78
N VAL A 155 6.96 2.17 -15.37
CA VAL A 155 7.00 3.64 -15.44
C VAL A 155 5.82 4.18 -16.28
N GLN A 156 5.54 3.57 -17.43
CA GLN A 156 4.42 3.97 -18.28
C GLN A 156 3.06 3.76 -17.58
N GLU A 157 2.87 2.64 -16.87
CA GLU A 157 1.67 2.37 -16.09
C GLU A 157 1.49 3.36 -14.93
N MET A 158 2.59 3.74 -14.28
CA MET A 158 2.58 4.78 -13.24
C MET A 158 2.16 6.13 -13.84
N LEU A 159 2.80 6.56 -14.94
CA LEU A 159 2.51 7.84 -15.59
C LEU A 159 1.04 7.93 -16.07
N ALA A 160 0.52 6.84 -16.64
CA ALA A 160 -0.89 6.74 -17.01
C ALA A 160 -1.82 6.81 -15.78
N GLY A 161 -1.42 6.22 -14.65
CA GLY A 161 -2.15 6.33 -13.39
C GLY A 161 -2.20 7.76 -12.85
N ILE A 162 -1.08 8.48 -12.91
CA ILE A 162 -0.99 9.89 -12.49
C ILE A 162 -1.84 10.79 -13.40
N GLU A 163 -1.79 10.56 -14.72
CA GLU A 163 -2.60 11.28 -15.69
C GLU A 163 -4.09 11.09 -15.41
N ALA A 164 -4.53 9.85 -15.22
CA ALA A 164 -5.93 9.51 -14.94
C ALA A 164 -6.42 10.04 -13.60
N SER A 165 -5.54 10.13 -12.59
CA SER A 165 -5.91 10.66 -11.28
C SER A 165 -5.92 12.19 -11.24
N GLY A 166 -5.29 12.86 -12.22
CA GLY A 166 -5.16 14.32 -12.26
C GLY A 166 -4.46 14.90 -11.03
N SER A 167 -3.77 14.07 -10.24
CA SER A 167 -3.34 14.45 -8.89
C SER A 167 -2.06 15.26 -8.86
N LEU A 168 -1.28 15.25 -9.95
CA LEU A 168 0.01 15.92 -10.06
C LEU A 168 0.13 16.67 -11.37
N HIS A 169 0.71 17.87 -11.29
CA HIS A 169 1.00 18.66 -12.48
C HIS A 169 2.11 17.98 -13.31
N PRO A 170 1.95 17.78 -14.62
CA PRO A 170 2.92 17.06 -15.45
C PRO A 170 4.34 17.66 -15.43
N LEU A 171 4.48 18.97 -15.25
CA LEU A 171 5.80 19.59 -15.05
C LEU A 171 6.51 19.12 -13.76
N VAL A 172 5.77 18.93 -12.66
CA VAL A 172 6.34 18.42 -11.40
C VAL A 172 6.82 16.98 -11.59
N VAL A 173 6.02 16.17 -12.30
CA VAL A 173 6.39 14.80 -12.65
C VAL A 173 7.69 14.77 -13.46
N LEU A 174 7.81 15.62 -14.48
CA LEU A 174 9.01 15.73 -15.31
C LEU A 174 10.22 16.26 -14.54
N GLU A 175 10.03 17.24 -13.66
CA GLU A 175 11.10 17.77 -12.82
C GLU A 175 11.67 16.71 -11.88
N ILE A 176 10.82 15.87 -11.29
CA ILE A 176 11.28 14.80 -10.40
C ILE A 176 11.99 13.71 -11.21
N LEU A 177 11.43 13.31 -12.35
CA LEU A 177 12.00 12.25 -13.18
C LEU A 177 13.30 12.68 -13.87
N SER A 178 13.49 13.97 -14.19
CA SER A 178 14.72 14.48 -14.80
C SER A 178 15.94 14.36 -13.89
N ARG A 179 15.73 14.24 -12.58
CA ARG A 179 16.79 14.00 -11.59
C ARG A 179 17.30 12.56 -11.62
N SER A 180 16.60 11.64 -12.28
CA SER A 180 17.02 10.25 -12.40
C SER A 180 18.11 10.11 -13.48
N SER A 181 19.22 9.45 -13.13
CA SER A 181 20.28 9.10 -14.07
C SER A 181 20.04 7.77 -14.80
N THR A 182 19.06 6.98 -14.34
CA THR A 182 18.80 5.61 -14.81
C THR A 182 17.55 5.49 -15.70
N LEU A 183 16.68 6.51 -15.67
CA LEU A 183 15.43 6.50 -16.41
C LEU A 183 15.64 6.86 -17.88
N LYS A 184 15.15 6.00 -18.77
CA LYS A 184 15.21 6.26 -20.23
C LYS A 184 14.19 7.30 -20.63
N VAL A 185 14.62 8.30 -21.41
CA VAL A 185 13.73 9.33 -21.99
C VAL A 185 12.57 8.71 -22.79
N ALA A 186 12.79 7.54 -23.40
CA ALA A 186 11.76 6.78 -24.12
C ALA A 186 10.53 6.49 -23.25
N ALA A 187 10.71 6.19 -21.95
CA ALA A 187 9.64 5.84 -21.03
C ALA A 187 8.68 7.01 -20.76
N VAL A 188 9.17 8.25 -20.88
CA VAL A 188 8.43 9.49 -20.57
C VAL A 188 7.94 10.20 -21.83
N LYS A 189 8.52 9.90 -23.00
CA LYS A 189 8.22 10.56 -24.27
C LYS A 189 6.72 10.55 -24.58
N GLU A 190 6.09 9.38 -24.49
CA GLU A 190 4.67 9.21 -24.80
C GLU A 190 3.78 10.05 -23.87
N TYR A 191 4.12 10.09 -22.59
CA TYR A 191 3.43 10.90 -21.59
C TYR A 191 3.53 12.40 -21.91
N VAL A 192 4.72 12.88 -22.28
CA VAL A 192 4.93 14.29 -22.65
C VAL A 192 4.14 14.66 -23.90
N ILE A 193 4.16 13.81 -24.94
CA ILE A 193 3.42 14.06 -26.19
C ILE A 193 1.92 14.18 -25.90
N LYS A 194 1.35 13.22 -25.16
CA LYS A 194 -0.06 13.23 -24.78
C LYS A 194 -0.44 14.48 -23.99
N TRP A 195 0.40 14.87 -23.02
CA TRP A 195 0.18 16.07 -22.24
C TRP A 195 0.21 17.35 -23.09
N LEU A 196 1.18 17.49 -24.00
CA LEU A 196 1.27 18.64 -24.90
C LEU A 196 0.05 18.73 -25.84
N ASP A 197 -0.41 17.59 -26.36
CA ASP A 197 -1.61 17.53 -27.20
C ASP A 197 -2.88 17.90 -26.41
N ALA A 198 -2.99 17.46 -25.16
CA ALA A 198 -4.09 17.83 -24.28
C ALA A 198 -4.09 19.36 -23.98
N GLN A 199 -2.93 19.92 -23.65
CA GLN A 199 -2.75 21.37 -23.46
C GLN A 199 -3.12 22.16 -24.71
N LYS A 200 -2.67 21.72 -25.89
CA LYS A 200 -2.99 22.38 -27.17
C LYS A 200 -4.50 22.39 -27.44
N LYS A 201 -5.20 21.28 -27.18
CA LYS A 201 -6.66 21.19 -27.30
C LYS A 201 -7.37 22.12 -26.31
N GLN A 202 -6.88 22.22 -25.08
CA GLN A 202 -7.44 23.11 -24.07
C GLN A 202 -7.31 24.58 -24.52
N ILE A 203 -6.12 24.99 -24.97
CA ILE A 203 -5.88 26.35 -25.47
C ILE A 203 -6.81 26.69 -26.64
N GLU A 204 -7.01 25.76 -27.58
CA GLU A 204 -7.91 25.96 -28.71
C GLU A 204 -9.38 26.10 -28.27
N SER A 205 -9.80 25.30 -27.30
CA SER A 205 -11.14 25.41 -26.72
C SER A 205 -11.35 26.75 -26.00
N ASP A 206 -10.38 27.16 -25.18
CA ASP A 206 -10.44 28.42 -24.44
C ASP A 206 -10.49 29.62 -25.39
N ARG A 207 -9.70 29.60 -26.48
CA ARG A 207 -9.75 30.63 -27.52
C ARG A 207 -11.12 30.72 -28.20
N LYS A 208 -11.75 29.57 -28.48
CA LYS A 208 -13.11 29.55 -29.04
C LYS A 208 -14.13 30.13 -28.07
N ALA A 209 -14.07 29.73 -26.80
CA ALA A 209 -14.96 30.26 -25.76
C ALA A 209 -14.80 31.77 -25.57
N ILE A 210 -13.57 32.29 -25.63
CA ILE A 210 -13.29 33.73 -25.58
C ILE A 210 -13.92 34.42 -26.79
N SER A 211 -13.69 33.93 -28.02
CA SER A 211 -14.27 34.53 -29.22
C SER A 211 -15.80 34.53 -29.23
N GLU A 212 -16.43 33.45 -28.74
CA GLU A 212 -17.89 33.38 -28.58
C GLU A 212 -18.41 34.29 -27.47
N GLY A 213 -17.64 34.45 -26.38
CA GLY A 213 -17.92 35.41 -25.31
C GLY A 213 -17.87 36.85 -25.82
N GLU A 214 -16.82 37.21 -26.57
CA GLU A 214 -16.67 38.53 -27.18
C GLU A 214 -17.80 38.85 -28.15
N LYS A 215 -18.19 37.90 -29.02
CA LYS A 215 -19.33 38.07 -29.93
C LYS A 215 -20.64 38.32 -29.19
N ARG A 216 -20.90 37.58 -28.10
CA ARG A 216 -22.09 37.79 -27.26
C ARG A 216 -22.06 39.14 -26.56
N MET A 217 -20.90 39.59 -26.08
CA MET A 217 -20.75 40.92 -25.48
C MET A 217 -21.09 42.02 -26.48
N GLN A 218 -20.53 41.95 -27.70
CA GLN A 218 -20.82 42.91 -28.77
C GLN A 218 -22.30 42.95 -29.16
N GLU A 219 -22.98 41.80 -29.15
CA GLU A 219 -24.42 41.74 -29.43
C GLU A 219 -25.24 42.40 -28.31
N ILE A 220 -24.86 42.16 -27.05
CA ILE A 220 -25.50 42.81 -25.90
C ILE A 220 -25.27 44.33 -25.94
N ASP A 221 -24.06 44.80 -26.26
CA ASP A 221 -23.75 46.23 -26.37
C ASP A 221 -24.61 46.90 -27.45
N LYS A 222 -24.76 46.26 -28.62
CA LYS A 222 -25.67 46.75 -29.67
C LYS A 222 -27.12 46.82 -29.21
N GLN A 223 -27.59 45.82 -28.46
CA GLN A 223 -28.94 45.82 -27.91
C GLN A 223 -29.13 46.95 -26.91
N ILE A 224 -28.16 47.19 -26.01
CA ILE A 224 -28.18 48.32 -25.06
C ILE A 224 -28.21 49.66 -25.78
N GLU A 225 -27.38 49.86 -26.81
CA GLU A 225 -27.40 51.09 -27.61
C GLU A 225 -28.75 51.29 -28.30
N SER A 226 -29.31 50.25 -28.91
CA SER A 226 -30.62 50.33 -29.57
C SER A 226 -31.79 50.69 -28.63
N LEU A 227 -31.66 50.35 -27.34
CA LEU A 227 -32.65 50.67 -26.30
C LEU A 227 -32.46 52.08 -25.71
N LYS A 228 -31.24 52.64 -25.72
CA LYS A 228 -30.95 54.00 -25.23
C LYS A 228 -31.34 55.10 -26.23
N PHE A 229 -31.45 54.78 -27.52
CA PHE A 229 -31.83 55.72 -28.58
C PHE A 229 -33.31 55.63 -28.99
N LYS A 230 -34.17 55.07 -28.13
CA LYS A 230 -35.64 55.12 -28.19
C LYS A 230 -36.17 55.96 -27.04
#